data_AF-A0A2M7FPN3-F1
#
_entry.id   AF-A0A2M7FPN3-F1
#
_cell.length_a   1.000
_cell.length_b   1.000
_cell.length_c   1.000
_cell.angle_alpha   90.00
_cell.angle_beta   90.00
_cell.angle_gamma   90.00
#
_symmetry.space_group_name_H-M   'P 1'
#
loop_
_entity.id
_entity.type
_entity.pdbx_description
1 polymer ?
#
loop_
_entity_poly.entity_id
_entity_poly.type
_entity_poly.pdbx_seq_one_letter_code
_entity_poly.pdbx_strand_id
1 'polypeptide(L)'
;SNRTEEAANTLQTTMAAMSQLSASVTDTTTASRSAESLTHQAVEVANRSGSEMAQVVATMGEIDTASHKIADIISLIDGIAFQTNILALNAAVEAARAGEQGRGFAVVASEVRSLAGRTAEAAKEIKTLIEASLDKVVSGTAQVNKAGHTTHEVTASVQRVSDTVSGITAQANEQLSHIEQANQLIGQLDVVAHQNAALAEESAAAAASLRQQAGHLSGLVNQFQLGGGITQRPRASLTSLLALNSNQS
;
A
#
# COMPACT_ATOMS: atom_id res chain seq x y z
N SER A 1 49.45 -11.59 2.60
CA SER A 1 48.84 -10.93 1.43
C SER A 1 47.50 -11.51 1.04
N ASN A 2 47.41 -12.70 0.42
CA ASN A 2 46.14 -13.15 -0.21
C ASN A 2 44.90 -13.04 0.69
N ARG A 3 44.97 -13.46 1.96
CA ARG A 3 43.83 -13.39 2.88
C ARG A 3 43.43 -11.97 3.26
N THR A 4 44.37 -11.04 3.36
CA THR A 4 44.11 -9.64 3.71
C THR A 4 43.59 -8.84 2.51
N GLU A 5 44.11 -9.10 1.30
CA GLU A 5 43.56 -8.54 0.05
C GLU A 5 42.14 -9.02 -0.22
N GLU A 6 41.86 -10.31 0.02
CA GLU A 6 40.52 -10.88 -0.14
C GLU A 6 39.51 -10.26 0.85
N ALA A 7 39.95 -10.00 2.09
CA ALA A 7 39.15 -9.28 3.09
C ALA A 7 38.85 -7.84 2.65
N ALA A 8 39.84 -7.11 2.13
CA ALA A 8 39.65 -5.75 1.61
C ALA A 8 38.68 -5.71 0.42
N ASN A 9 38.81 -6.63 -0.55
CA ASN A 9 37.88 -6.75 -1.67
C ASN A 9 36.44 -7.06 -1.22
N THR A 10 36.29 -7.91 -0.20
CA THR A 10 34.98 -8.24 0.38
C THR A 10 34.34 -7.03 1.05
N LEU A 11 35.13 -6.24 1.80
CA LEU A 11 34.67 -4.99 2.41
C LEU A 11 34.24 -3.98 1.34
N GLN A 12 35.01 -3.85 0.27
CA GLN A 12 34.72 -2.92 -0.83
C GLN A 12 33.42 -3.28 -1.56
N THR A 13 33.18 -4.59 -1.80
CA THR A 13 31.92 -5.10 -2.36
C THR A 13 30.75 -4.84 -1.40
N THR A 14 30.97 -5.01 -0.09
CA THR A 14 29.94 -4.77 0.94
C THR A 14 29.59 -3.29 1.02
N MET A 15 30.56 -2.38 0.94
CA MET A 15 30.31 -0.93 0.87
C MET A 15 29.48 -0.54 -0.35
N ALA A 16 29.78 -1.13 -1.52
CA ALA A 16 29.00 -0.89 -2.73
C ALA A 16 27.53 -1.36 -2.57
N ALA A 17 27.33 -2.54 -1.97
CA ALA A 17 25.99 -3.05 -1.66
C ALA A 17 25.23 -2.15 -0.66
N MET A 18 25.91 -1.62 0.37
CA MET A 18 25.32 -0.69 1.35
C MET A 18 24.95 0.65 0.71
N SER A 19 25.77 1.17 -0.20
CA SER A 19 25.44 2.39 -0.96
C SER A 19 24.18 2.19 -1.82
N GLN A 20 24.09 1.05 -2.53
CA GLN A 20 22.92 0.71 -3.31
C GLN A 20 21.67 0.52 -2.44
N LEU A 21 21.82 -0.10 -1.27
CA LEU A 21 20.75 -0.24 -0.29
C LEU A 21 20.26 1.14 0.20
N SER A 22 21.19 2.05 0.53
CA SER A 22 20.88 3.43 0.93
C SER A 22 20.09 4.18 -0.14
N ALA A 23 20.47 4.02 -1.41
CA ALA A 23 19.74 4.60 -2.54
C ALA A 23 18.31 4.03 -2.62
N SER A 24 18.16 2.71 -2.54
CA SER A 24 16.84 2.05 -2.58
C SER A 24 15.91 2.47 -1.43
N VAL A 25 16.46 2.69 -0.23
CA VAL A 25 15.67 3.15 0.92
C VAL A 25 15.28 4.64 0.77
N THR A 26 16.15 5.45 0.17
CA THR A 26 15.84 6.85 -0.18
C THR A 26 14.71 6.93 -1.22
N ASP A 27 14.76 6.07 -2.23
CA ASP A 27 13.71 5.94 -3.23
C ASP A 27 12.37 5.52 -2.59
N THR A 28 12.42 4.56 -1.65
CA THR A 28 11.24 4.13 -0.88
C THR A 28 10.62 5.28 -0.08
N THR A 29 11.45 6.12 0.54
CA THR A 29 11.01 7.31 1.27
C THR A 29 10.32 8.31 0.33
N THR A 30 10.91 8.55 -0.84
CA THR A 30 10.35 9.46 -1.85
C THR A 30 9.03 8.94 -2.41
N ALA A 31 8.96 7.65 -2.74
CA ALA A 31 7.73 6.98 -3.19
C ALA A 31 6.63 7.05 -2.13
N SER A 32 6.98 6.87 -0.85
CA SER A 32 6.03 6.95 0.27
C SER A 32 5.45 8.36 0.41
N ARG A 33 6.28 9.42 0.35
CA ARG A 33 5.79 10.81 0.36
C ARG A 33 4.86 11.12 -0.82
N SER A 34 5.16 10.59 -2.01
CA SER A 34 4.28 10.73 -3.17
C SER A 34 2.94 10.02 -2.95
N ALA A 35 2.96 8.80 -2.39
CA ALA A 35 1.76 8.05 -2.03
C ALA A 35 0.92 8.77 -0.98
N GLU A 36 1.54 9.42 0.02
CA GLU A 36 0.85 10.25 1.02
C GLU A 36 0.11 11.43 0.36
N SER A 37 0.77 12.15 -0.55
CA SER A 37 0.13 13.23 -1.32
C SER A 37 -1.07 12.75 -2.15
N LEU A 38 -0.93 11.62 -2.85
CA LEU A 38 -2.03 11.00 -3.61
C LEU A 38 -3.19 10.58 -2.71
N THR A 39 -2.87 10.06 -1.52
CA THR A 39 -3.87 9.64 -0.52
C THR A 39 -4.65 10.86 -0.01
N HIS A 40 -3.99 11.99 0.27
CA HIS A 40 -4.67 13.23 0.63
C HIS A 40 -5.62 13.74 -0.45
N GLN A 41 -5.18 13.72 -1.72
CA GLN A 41 -6.04 14.11 -2.84
C GLN A 41 -7.25 13.17 -2.97
N ALA A 42 -7.06 11.86 -2.77
CA ALA A 42 -8.15 10.90 -2.80
C ALA A 42 -9.17 11.14 -1.68
N VAL A 43 -8.73 11.49 -0.47
CA VAL A 43 -9.62 11.87 0.64
C VAL A 43 -10.43 13.14 0.30
N GLU A 44 -9.79 14.15 -0.29
CA GLU A 44 -10.48 15.38 -0.71
C GLU A 44 -11.58 15.09 -1.74
N VAL A 45 -11.28 14.27 -2.75
CA VAL A 45 -12.24 13.86 -3.77
C VAL A 45 -13.39 13.05 -3.16
N ALA A 46 -13.09 12.13 -2.23
CA ALA A 46 -14.11 11.34 -1.54
C ALA A 46 -15.03 12.22 -0.68
N ASN A 47 -14.47 13.21 0.03
CA ASN A 47 -15.27 14.16 0.81
C ASN A 47 -16.19 15.02 -0.07
N ARG A 48 -15.68 15.51 -1.21
CA ARG A 48 -16.51 16.23 -2.19
C ARG A 48 -17.62 15.34 -2.74
N SER A 49 -17.30 14.10 -3.09
CA SER A 49 -18.29 13.12 -3.54
C SER A 49 -19.37 12.87 -2.49
N GLY A 50 -19.00 12.76 -1.20
CA GLY A 50 -19.95 12.63 -0.10
C GLY A 50 -20.91 13.82 0.01
N SER A 51 -20.39 15.05 -0.14
CA SER A 51 -21.21 16.26 -0.16
C SER A 51 -22.16 16.32 -1.36
N GLU A 52 -21.70 15.94 -2.55
CA GLU A 52 -22.54 15.90 -3.76
C GLU A 52 -23.66 14.86 -3.62
N MET A 53 -23.38 13.68 -3.05
CA MET A 53 -24.41 12.67 -2.77
C MET A 53 -25.46 13.18 -1.78
N ALA A 54 -25.04 13.88 -0.72
CA ALA A 54 -25.97 14.49 0.24
C ALA A 54 -26.88 15.53 -0.42
N GLN A 55 -26.34 16.33 -1.34
CA GLN A 55 -27.13 17.29 -2.12
C GLN A 55 -28.13 16.59 -3.04
N VAL A 56 -27.75 15.49 -3.68
CA VAL A 56 -28.68 14.69 -4.50
C VAL A 56 -29.83 14.12 -3.66
N VAL A 57 -29.55 13.63 -2.45
CA VAL A 57 -30.59 13.15 -1.52
C VAL A 57 -31.56 14.27 -1.14
N ALA A 58 -31.06 15.48 -0.86
CA ALA A 58 -31.90 16.63 -0.57
C ALA A 58 -32.83 16.98 -1.76
N THR A 59 -32.27 17.03 -2.98
CA THR A 59 -33.05 17.28 -4.20
C THR A 59 -34.11 16.19 -4.44
N MET A 60 -33.80 14.93 -4.18
CA MET A 60 -34.79 13.84 -4.29
C MET A 60 -35.93 14.00 -3.28
N GLY A 61 -35.65 14.48 -2.06
CA GLY A 61 -36.67 14.83 -1.08
C GLY A 61 -37.58 15.99 -1.52
N GLU A 62 -37.02 16.99 -2.20
CA GLU A 62 -37.80 18.08 -2.80
C GLU A 62 -38.71 17.57 -3.94
N ILE A 63 -38.18 16.67 -4.80
CA ILE A 63 -38.95 16.04 -5.88
C ILE A 63 -40.08 15.19 -5.30
N ASP A 64 -39.83 14.42 -4.24
CA ASP A 64 -40.84 13.61 -3.55
C ASP A 64 -41.98 14.49 -3.01
N THR A 65 -41.63 15.57 -2.31
CA THR A 65 -42.61 16.54 -1.77
C THR A 65 -43.41 17.21 -2.87
N ALA A 66 -42.76 17.62 -3.97
CA ALA A 66 -43.42 18.22 -5.12
C ALA A 66 -44.38 17.23 -5.79
N SER A 67 -43.97 15.97 -5.92
CA SER A 67 -44.76 14.90 -6.54
C SER A 67 -46.03 14.59 -5.75
N HIS A 68 -45.95 14.54 -4.41
CA HIS A 68 -47.12 14.40 -3.54
C HIS A 68 -48.10 15.58 -3.72
N LYS A 69 -47.60 16.81 -3.78
CA LYS A 69 -48.44 17.98 -4.02
C LYS A 69 -49.15 17.92 -5.37
N ILE A 70 -48.49 17.41 -6.41
CA ILE A 70 -49.13 17.20 -7.72
C ILE A 70 -50.22 16.11 -7.59
N ALA A 71 -49.96 15.02 -6.88
CA ALA A 71 -50.96 13.95 -6.66
C ALA A 71 -52.24 14.46 -5.98
N ASP A 72 -52.10 15.37 -5.00
CA ASP A 72 -53.24 16.02 -4.34
C ASP A 72 -54.03 16.90 -5.30
N ILE A 73 -53.34 17.69 -6.14
CA ILE A 73 -53.98 18.54 -7.16
C ILE A 73 -54.75 17.68 -8.18
N ILE A 74 -54.16 16.57 -8.63
CA ILE A 74 -54.81 15.66 -9.58
C ILE A 74 -56.03 14.99 -8.95
N SER A 75 -55.97 14.64 -7.65
CA SER A 75 -57.13 14.11 -6.92
C SER A 75 -58.26 15.15 -6.81
N LEU A 76 -57.92 16.43 -6.61
CA LEU A 76 -58.90 17.52 -6.67
C LEU A 76 -59.53 17.67 -8.07
N ILE A 77 -58.73 17.58 -9.14
CA ILE A 77 -59.21 17.66 -10.52
C ILE A 77 -60.18 16.52 -10.85
N ASP A 78 -59.86 15.28 -10.43
CA ASP A 78 -60.77 14.14 -10.57
C ASP A 78 -62.09 14.37 -9.82
N GLY A 79 -62.02 14.94 -8.61
CA GLY A 79 -63.20 15.36 -7.85
C GLY A 79 -64.05 16.43 -8.58
N ILE A 80 -63.41 17.42 -9.20
CA ILE A 80 -64.10 18.46 -10.01
C ILE A 80 -64.75 17.83 -11.25
N ALA A 81 -64.05 16.91 -11.93
CA ALA A 81 -64.58 16.18 -13.08
C ALA A 81 -65.82 15.38 -12.69
N PHE A 82 -65.77 14.67 -11.55
CA PHE A 82 -66.92 13.94 -11.01
C PHE A 82 -68.11 14.87 -10.70
N GLN A 83 -67.88 15.99 -10.01
CA GLN A 83 -68.92 16.98 -9.73
C GLN A 83 -69.54 17.56 -11.02
N THR A 84 -68.71 17.86 -12.01
CA THR A 84 -69.14 18.36 -13.33
C THR A 84 -70.00 17.33 -14.06
N ASN A 85 -69.62 16.05 -14.00
CA ASN A 85 -70.41 14.95 -14.56
C ASN A 85 -71.79 14.81 -13.89
N ILE A 86 -71.88 14.98 -12.56
CA ILE A 86 -73.17 14.99 -11.85
C ILE A 86 -74.01 16.21 -12.20
N LEU A 87 -73.41 17.40 -12.29
CA LEU A 87 -74.09 18.63 -12.74
C LEU A 87 -74.65 18.48 -14.15
N ALA A 88 -73.88 17.92 -15.07
CA ALA A 88 -74.28 17.66 -16.45
C ALA A 88 -75.42 16.64 -16.52
N LEU A 89 -75.39 15.59 -15.69
CA LEU A 89 -76.48 14.63 -15.59
C LEU A 89 -77.77 15.30 -15.11
N ASN A 90 -77.71 16.12 -14.06
CA ASN A 90 -78.87 16.86 -13.56
C ASN A 90 -79.44 17.81 -14.62
N ALA A 91 -78.58 18.51 -15.37
CA ALA A 91 -78.99 19.37 -16.47
C ALA A 91 -79.66 18.59 -17.61
N ALA A 92 -79.16 17.39 -17.95
CA ALA A 92 -79.77 16.53 -18.96
C ALA A 92 -81.18 16.06 -18.54
N VAL A 93 -81.37 15.75 -17.24
CA VAL A 93 -82.68 15.39 -16.68
C VAL A 93 -83.66 16.56 -16.75
N GLU A 94 -83.25 17.76 -16.37
CA GLU A 94 -84.12 18.94 -16.42
C GLU A 94 -84.44 19.37 -17.86
N ALA A 95 -83.48 19.21 -18.78
CA ALA A 95 -83.69 19.42 -20.21
C ALA A 95 -84.73 18.43 -20.79
N ALA A 96 -84.69 17.16 -20.37
CA ALA A 96 -85.70 16.17 -20.75
C ALA A 96 -87.09 16.53 -20.19
N ARG A 97 -87.14 17.10 -18.98
CA ARG A 97 -88.38 17.55 -18.34
C ARG A 97 -89.02 18.75 -19.06
N ALA A 98 -88.22 19.63 -19.65
CA ALA A 98 -88.68 20.79 -20.43
C ALA A 98 -89.19 20.42 -21.86
N GLY A 99 -89.09 19.16 -22.27
CA GLY A 99 -89.58 18.69 -23.57
C GLY A 99 -88.87 19.35 -24.76
N GLU A 100 -89.63 19.79 -25.76
CA GLU A 100 -89.07 20.39 -26.99
C GLU A 100 -88.23 21.66 -26.73
N GLN A 101 -88.59 22.44 -25.70
CA GLN A 101 -87.86 23.67 -25.34
C GLN A 101 -86.47 23.37 -24.72
N GLY A 102 -86.28 22.15 -24.21
CA GLY A 102 -85.02 21.70 -23.59
C GLY A 102 -84.02 21.06 -24.55
N ARG A 103 -84.36 20.83 -25.82
CA ARG A 103 -83.50 20.06 -26.75
C ARG A 103 -82.09 20.65 -26.90
N GLY A 104 -81.96 21.98 -26.98
CA GLY A 104 -80.66 22.64 -27.03
C GLY A 104 -79.83 22.42 -25.76
N PHE A 105 -80.47 22.51 -24.59
CA PHE A 105 -79.81 22.27 -23.30
C PHE A 105 -79.40 20.82 -23.11
N ALA A 106 -80.17 19.85 -23.63
CA ALA A 106 -79.84 18.43 -23.55
C ALA A 106 -78.54 18.11 -24.31
N VAL A 107 -78.31 18.73 -25.48
CA VAL A 107 -77.07 18.55 -26.26
C VAL A 107 -75.87 19.10 -25.50
N VAL A 108 -75.98 20.32 -24.95
CA VAL A 108 -74.91 20.93 -24.15
C VAL A 108 -74.60 20.08 -22.91
N ALA A 109 -75.63 19.58 -22.21
CA ALA A 109 -75.45 18.72 -21.06
C ALA A 109 -74.71 17.41 -21.41
N SER A 110 -75.02 16.79 -22.57
CA SER A 110 -74.30 15.62 -23.05
C SER A 110 -72.82 15.92 -23.36
N GLU A 111 -72.53 17.07 -23.98
CA GLU A 111 -71.15 17.47 -24.31
C GLU A 111 -70.32 17.75 -23.03
N VAL A 112 -70.91 18.47 -22.07
CA VAL A 112 -70.27 18.73 -20.76
C VAL A 112 -70.01 17.42 -20.03
N ARG A 113 -70.93 16.46 -20.10
CA ARG A 113 -70.76 15.13 -19.50
C ARG A 113 -69.60 14.36 -20.14
N SER A 114 -69.53 14.37 -21.47
CA SER A 114 -68.44 13.76 -22.24
C SER A 114 -67.08 14.36 -21.86
N LEU A 115 -67.00 15.70 -21.80
CA LEU A 115 -65.80 16.41 -21.40
C LEU A 115 -65.37 16.05 -19.96
N ALA A 116 -66.31 16.01 -19.02
CA ALA A 116 -66.05 15.61 -17.64
C ALA A 116 -65.51 14.17 -17.55
N GLY A 117 -66.06 13.24 -18.34
CA GLY A 117 -65.54 11.87 -18.43
C GLY A 117 -64.09 11.81 -18.93
N ARG A 118 -63.78 12.56 -20.00
CA ARG A 118 -62.41 12.66 -20.53
C ARG A 118 -61.44 13.27 -19.53
N THR A 119 -61.87 14.27 -18.76
CA THR A 119 -61.04 14.87 -17.70
C THR A 119 -60.73 13.88 -16.59
N ALA A 120 -61.71 13.08 -16.15
CA ALA A 120 -61.50 12.06 -15.12
C ALA A 120 -60.51 10.96 -15.59
N GLU A 121 -60.64 10.52 -16.84
CA GLU A 121 -59.71 9.55 -17.44
C GLU A 121 -58.28 10.09 -17.49
N ALA A 122 -58.09 11.32 -17.98
CA ALA A 122 -56.78 11.97 -18.00
C ALA A 122 -56.19 12.18 -16.60
N ALA A 123 -57.02 12.56 -15.61
CA ALA A 123 -56.58 12.70 -14.23
C ALA A 123 -56.07 11.36 -13.67
N LYS A 124 -56.75 10.24 -13.96
CA LYS A 124 -56.34 8.91 -13.55
C LYS A 124 -55.01 8.47 -14.20
N GLU A 125 -54.83 8.77 -15.48
CA GLU A 125 -53.56 8.49 -16.18
C GLU A 125 -52.39 9.28 -15.57
N ILE A 126 -52.58 10.58 -15.33
CA ILE A 126 -51.56 11.43 -14.69
C ILE A 126 -51.24 10.92 -13.28
N LYS A 127 -52.26 10.53 -12.49
CA LYS A 127 -52.05 9.96 -11.16
C LYS A 127 -51.16 8.71 -11.21
N THR A 128 -51.41 7.81 -12.15
CA THR A 128 -50.59 6.60 -12.34
C THR A 128 -49.13 6.94 -12.68
N LEU A 129 -48.89 7.95 -13.52
CA LEU A 129 -47.54 8.42 -13.84
C LEU A 129 -46.81 9.05 -12.65
N ILE A 130 -47.53 9.76 -11.78
CA ILE A 130 -46.98 10.35 -10.55
C ILE A 130 -46.61 9.24 -9.56
N GLU A 131 -47.48 8.25 -9.36
CA GLU A 131 -47.19 7.09 -8.48
C GLU A 131 -45.95 6.34 -8.97
N ALA A 132 -45.84 6.07 -10.27
CA ALA A 132 -44.65 5.47 -10.85
C ALA A 132 -43.38 6.33 -10.67
N SER A 133 -43.52 7.66 -10.73
CA SER A 133 -42.40 8.59 -10.51
C SER A 133 -41.95 8.60 -9.05
N LEU A 134 -42.87 8.56 -8.10
CA LEU A 134 -42.58 8.45 -6.66
C LEU A 134 -41.79 7.17 -6.37
N ASP A 135 -42.21 6.02 -6.91
CA ASP A 135 -41.47 4.75 -6.76
C ASP A 135 -40.02 4.86 -7.28
N LYS A 136 -39.81 5.57 -8.39
CA LYS A 136 -38.47 5.82 -8.95
C LYS A 136 -37.64 6.73 -8.06
N VAL A 137 -38.23 7.78 -7.47
CA VAL A 137 -37.55 8.69 -6.54
C VAL A 137 -37.13 7.94 -5.27
N VAL A 138 -38.00 7.10 -4.70
CA VAL A 138 -37.67 6.27 -3.53
C VAL A 138 -36.52 5.32 -3.84
N SER A 139 -36.60 4.60 -4.98
CA SER A 139 -35.51 3.72 -5.40
C SER A 139 -34.21 4.48 -5.67
N GLY A 140 -34.28 5.67 -6.28
CA GLY A 140 -33.11 6.51 -6.56
C GLY A 140 -32.45 7.01 -5.27
N THR A 141 -33.25 7.47 -4.32
CA THR A 141 -32.79 7.91 -3.00
C THR A 141 -32.06 6.78 -2.27
N ALA A 142 -32.60 5.56 -2.29
CA ALA A 142 -31.95 4.40 -1.69
C ALA A 142 -30.59 4.07 -2.35
N GLN A 143 -30.48 4.19 -3.68
CA GLN A 143 -29.22 3.97 -4.40
C GLN A 143 -28.16 5.03 -4.07
N VAL A 144 -28.56 6.30 -3.98
CA VAL A 144 -27.65 7.40 -3.63
C VAL A 144 -27.18 7.28 -2.18
N ASN A 145 -28.07 6.92 -1.24
CA ASN A 145 -27.67 6.63 0.14
C ASN A 145 -26.64 5.50 0.23
N LYS A 146 -26.86 4.42 -0.53
CA LYS A 146 -25.88 3.33 -0.61
C LYS A 146 -24.55 3.81 -1.19
N ALA A 147 -24.57 4.63 -2.24
CA ALA A 147 -23.36 5.22 -2.81
C ALA A 147 -22.63 6.11 -1.77
N GLY A 148 -23.37 6.91 -0.99
CA GLY A 148 -22.82 7.69 0.11
C GLY A 148 -22.12 6.84 1.17
N HIS A 149 -22.71 5.71 1.57
CA HIS A 149 -22.06 4.75 2.46
C HIS A 149 -20.77 4.17 1.87
N THR A 150 -20.79 3.76 0.60
CA THR A 150 -19.58 3.27 -0.08
C THR A 150 -18.48 4.33 -0.10
N THR A 151 -18.82 5.61 -0.32
CA THR A 151 -17.85 6.71 -0.27
C THR A 151 -17.22 6.83 1.12
N HIS A 152 -17.98 6.67 2.20
CA HIS A 152 -17.43 6.63 3.56
C HIS A 152 -16.50 5.44 3.80
N GLU A 153 -16.84 4.25 3.31
CA GLU A 153 -15.97 3.07 3.38
C GLU A 153 -14.65 3.26 2.61
N VAL A 154 -14.71 3.95 1.46
CA VAL A 154 -13.53 4.33 0.68
C VAL A 154 -12.68 5.31 1.47
N THR A 155 -13.24 6.38 2.04
CA THR A 155 -12.49 7.34 2.86
C THR A 155 -11.78 6.65 4.03
N ALA A 156 -12.47 5.75 4.74
CA ALA A 156 -11.87 4.98 5.84
C ALA A 156 -10.74 4.05 5.37
N SER A 157 -10.87 3.47 4.17
CA SER A 157 -9.83 2.62 3.59
C SER A 157 -8.61 3.41 3.14
N VAL A 158 -8.83 4.59 2.54
CA VAL A 158 -7.76 5.52 2.15
C VAL A 158 -7.01 6.04 3.38
N GLN A 159 -7.71 6.31 4.49
CA GLN A 159 -7.05 6.69 5.75
C GLN A 159 -6.11 5.59 6.27
N ARG A 160 -6.53 4.32 6.23
CA ARG A 160 -5.65 3.19 6.62
C ARG A 160 -4.42 3.07 5.71
N VAL A 161 -4.57 3.38 4.42
CA VAL A 161 -3.43 3.44 3.49
C VAL A 161 -2.49 4.57 3.89
N SER A 162 -3.03 5.75 4.25
CA SER A 162 -2.24 6.88 4.77
C SER A 162 -1.39 6.45 5.97
N ASP A 163 -2.02 5.84 6.97
CA ASP A 163 -1.34 5.41 8.21
C ASP A 163 -0.23 4.38 7.90
N THR A 164 -0.47 3.48 6.95
CA THR A 164 0.51 2.49 6.50
C THR A 164 1.70 3.15 5.81
N VAL A 165 1.46 4.12 4.94
CA VAL A 165 2.50 4.88 4.22
C VAL A 165 3.34 5.72 5.18
N SER A 166 2.73 6.34 6.19
CA SER A 166 3.44 7.03 7.26
C SER A 166 4.33 6.06 8.06
N GLY A 167 3.83 4.84 8.34
CA GLY A 167 4.60 3.77 8.97
C GLY A 167 5.82 3.33 8.14
N ILE A 168 5.65 3.14 6.83
CA ILE A 168 6.75 2.82 5.90
C ILE A 168 7.80 3.93 5.91
N THR A 169 7.37 5.19 5.88
CA THR A 169 8.27 6.35 5.90
C THR A 169 9.11 6.39 7.19
N ALA A 170 8.49 6.11 8.34
CA ALA A 170 9.21 6.02 9.61
C ALA A 170 10.25 4.89 9.61
N GLN A 171 9.86 3.69 9.16
CA GLN A 171 10.76 2.53 9.05
C GLN A 171 11.91 2.78 8.08
N ALA A 172 11.66 3.45 6.95
CA ALA A 172 12.70 3.79 5.97
C ALA A 172 13.74 4.76 6.56
N ASN A 173 13.29 5.76 7.34
CA ASN A 173 14.21 6.67 8.04
C ASN A 173 15.06 5.94 9.10
N GLU A 174 14.47 5.01 9.85
CA GLU A 174 15.24 4.16 10.78
C GLU A 174 16.25 3.28 10.04
N GLN A 175 15.86 2.69 8.91
CA GLN A 175 16.77 1.90 8.07
C GLN A 175 17.94 2.73 7.54
N LEU A 176 17.72 3.98 7.10
CA LEU A 176 18.80 4.87 6.69
C LEU A 176 19.80 5.09 7.83
N SER A 177 19.31 5.36 9.05
CA SER A 177 20.17 5.49 10.24
C SER A 177 20.99 4.22 10.52
N HIS A 178 20.37 3.03 10.40
CA HIS A 178 21.09 1.76 10.56
C HIS A 178 22.14 1.52 9.47
N ILE A 179 21.88 1.95 8.23
CA ILE A 179 22.82 1.85 7.12
C ILE A 179 24.00 2.79 7.34
N GLU A 180 23.76 4.02 7.81
CA GLU A 180 24.83 4.96 8.17
C GLU A 180 25.74 4.39 9.27
N GLN A 181 25.16 3.78 10.30
CA GLN A 181 25.94 3.10 11.35
C GLN A 181 26.74 1.90 10.80
N ALA A 182 26.14 1.10 9.92
CA ALA A 182 26.83 -0.01 9.27
C ALA A 182 28.01 0.48 8.41
N ASN A 183 27.83 1.56 7.65
CA ASN A 183 28.90 2.18 6.86
C ASN A 183 30.06 2.67 7.74
N GLN A 184 29.78 3.26 8.91
CA GLN A 184 30.81 3.66 9.87
C GLN A 184 31.60 2.44 10.39
N LEU A 185 30.92 1.35 10.74
CA LEU A 185 31.56 0.11 11.20
C LEU A 185 32.40 -0.54 10.10
N ILE A 186 31.92 -0.56 8.86
CA ILE A 186 32.68 -1.08 7.71
C ILE A 186 33.94 -0.23 7.47
N GLY A 187 33.85 1.09 7.59
CA GLY A 187 35.03 1.97 7.52
C GLY A 187 36.07 1.67 8.60
N GLN A 188 35.64 1.32 9.82
CA GLN A 188 36.57 0.88 10.87
C GLN A 188 37.22 -0.47 10.54
N LEU A 189 36.46 -1.41 9.97
CA LEU A 189 37.00 -2.71 9.52
C LEU A 189 38.02 -2.55 8.40
N ASP A 190 37.81 -1.61 7.48
CA ASP A 190 38.76 -1.30 6.41
C ASP A 190 40.10 -0.79 6.97
N VAL A 191 40.06 0.11 7.96
CA VAL A 191 41.26 0.58 8.68
C VAL A 191 42.00 -0.59 9.35
N VAL A 192 41.28 -1.47 10.04
CA VAL A 192 41.89 -2.64 10.71
C VAL A 192 42.46 -3.63 9.69
N ALA A 193 41.79 -3.85 8.55
CA ALA A 193 42.28 -4.72 7.49
C ALA A 193 43.60 -4.19 6.89
N HIS A 194 43.67 -2.88 6.63
CA HIS A 194 44.91 -2.23 6.20
C HIS A 194 46.03 -2.32 7.24
N GLN A 195 45.70 -2.12 8.52
CA GLN A 195 46.69 -2.24 9.60
C GLN A 195 47.22 -3.67 9.73
N ASN A 196 46.35 -4.68 9.59
CA ASN A 196 46.75 -6.09 9.59
C ASN A 196 47.64 -6.44 8.38
N ALA A 197 47.38 -5.84 7.22
CA ALA A 197 48.23 -6.01 6.04
C ALA A 197 49.64 -5.45 6.29
N ALA A 198 49.74 -4.24 6.84
CA ALA A 198 51.01 -3.61 7.19
C ALA A 198 51.79 -4.43 8.24
N LEU A 199 51.11 -4.87 9.31
CA LEU A 199 51.72 -5.72 10.35
C LEU A 199 52.21 -7.06 9.80
N ALA A 200 51.49 -7.65 8.84
CA ALA A 200 51.89 -8.89 8.20
C ALA A 200 53.14 -8.70 7.32
N GLU A 201 53.24 -7.59 6.60
CA GLU A 201 54.45 -7.23 5.84
C GLU A 201 55.66 -7.00 6.76
N GLU A 202 55.49 -6.24 7.84
CA GLU A 202 56.53 -6.01 8.84
C GLU A 202 56.99 -7.33 9.48
N SER A 203 56.05 -8.21 9.83
CA SER A 203 56.34 -9.54 10.38
C SER A 203 57.10 -10.43 9.39
N ALA A 204 56.74 -10.38 8.10
CA ALA A 204 57.43 -11.12 7.05
C ALA A 204 58.87 -10.61 6.87
N ALA A 205 59.08 -9.28 6.91
CA ALA A 205 60.40 -8.67 6.86
C ALA A 205 61.25 -9.04 8.08
N ALA A 206 60.67 -9.01 9.29
CA ALA A 206 61.33 -9.42 10.51
C ALA A 206 61.74 -10.91 10.47
N ALA A 207 60.85 -11.79 10.02
CA ALA A 207 61.14 -13.21 9.84
C ALA A 207 62.26 -13.46 8.82
N ALA A 208 62.28 -12.72 7.72
CA ALA A 208 63.34 -12.79 6.72
C ALA A 208 64.70 -12.34 7.30
N SER A 209 64.72 -11.24 8.07
CA SER A 209 65.91 -10.75 8.76
C SER A 209 66.44 -11.76 9.78
N LEU A 210 65.56 -12.34 10.61
CA LEU A 210 65.92 -13.39 11.57
C LEU A 210 66.48 -14.63 10.86
N ARG A 211 65.89 -15.04 9.73
CA ARG A 211 66.40 -16.16 8.92
C ARG A 211 67.78 -15.86 8.36
N GLN A 212 68.04 -14.62 7.92
CA GLN A 212 69.35 -14.20 7.44
C GLN A 212 70.40 -14.22 8.57
N GLN A 213 70.06 -13.72 9.76
CA GLN A 213 70.93 -13.75 10.94
C GLN A 213 71.23 -15.19 11.39
N ALA A 214 70.22 -16.06 11.43
CA ALA A 214 70.41 -17.48 11.75
C ALA A 214 71.32 -18.19 10.73
N GLY A 215 71.15 -17.89 9.44
CA GLY A 215 72.04 -18.38 8.38
C GLY A 215 73.49 -17.89 8.56
N HIS A 216 73.67 -16.61 8.92
CA HIS A 216 75.00 -16.04 9.19
C HIS A 216 75.67 -16.71 10.40
N LEU A 217 74.94 -16.89 11.51
CA LEU A 217 75.43 -17.60 12.70
C LEU A 217 75.80 -19.06 12.40
N SER A 218 74.97 -19.78 11.64
CA SER A 218 75.27 -21.15 11.20
C SER A 218 76.55 -21.23 10.36
N GLY A 219 76.76 -20.26 9.46
CA GLY A 219 78.00 -20.14 8.69
C GLY A 219 79.24 -19.92 9.57
N LEU A 220 79.13 -19.06 10.59
CA LEU A 220 80.21 -18.83 11.55
C LEU A 220 80.56 -20.09 12.36
N VAL A 221 79.56 -20.85 12.80
CA VAL A 221 79.78 -22.12 13.52
C VAL A 221 80.45 -23.17 12.64
N ASN A 222 80.09 -23.26 11.35
CA ASN A 222 80.72 -24.21 10.42
C ASN A 222 82.18 -23.89 10.07
N GLN A 223 82.64 -22.64 10.27
CA GLN A 223 84.06 -22.30 10.14
C GLN A 223 84.90 -22.73 11.35
N PHE A 224 84.27 -23.02 12.50
CA PHE A 224 84.97 -23.58 13.65
C PHE A 224 85.31 -25.06 13.40
N GLN A 225 86.49 -25.32 12.87
CA GLN A 225 87.08 -26.66 12.83
C GLN A 225 87.55 -27.06 14.23
N LEU A 226 86.86 -28.01 14.85
CA LEU A 226 87.35 -28.70 16.05
C LEU A 226 88.58 -29.52 15.64
N GLY A 227 89.76 -29.10 16.09
CA GLY A 227 91.01 -29.76 15.80
C GLY A 227 90.95 -31.25 16.16
N GLY A 228 91.09 -32.11 15.16
CA GLY A 228 91.41 -33.51 15.38
C GLY A 228 92.78 -33.61 16.04
N GLY A 229 92.83 -34.13 17.27
CA GLY A 229 94.11 -34.30 17.95
C GLY A 229 94.03 -34.64 19.43
N ILE A 230 93.53 -35.84 19.78
CA ILE A 230 94.11 -36.59 20.90
C ILE A 230 94.46 -38.00 20.41
N THR A 231 95.64 -38.06 19.79
CA THR A 231 96.69 -39.06 19.98
C THR A 231 96.28 -40.50 20.31
N GLN A 232 96.43 -41.36 19.30
CA GLN A 232 96.88 -42.74 19.48
C GLN A 232 98.17 -42.79 20.33
N ARG A 233 98.25 -43.72 21.27
CA ARG A 233 99.51 -44.40 21.63
C ARG A 233 99.27 -45.87 21.97
N PRO A 234 100.20 -46.79 21.59
CA PRO A 234 99.93 -48.23 21.54
C PRO A 234 100.48 -48.99 22.77
N ARG A 235 99.90 -50.17 23.05
CA ARG A 235 100.44 -51.41 23.66
C ARG A 235 99.27 -52.16 24.33
N ALA A 236 99.15 -53.48 24.37
CA ALA A 236 99.84 -54.61 23.78
C ALA A 236 98.88 -55.81 23.93
N SER A 237 99.12 -56.86 23.16
CA SER A 237 98.46 -58.16 23.24
C SER A 237 98.40 -58.75 24.66
N LEU A 238 97.26 -59.29 25.05
CA LEU A 238 97.17 -60.47 25.92
C LEU A 238 95.88 -61.24 25.61
N THR A 239 96.08 -62.34 24.90
CA THR A 239 95.14 -63.41 24.62
C THR A 239 94.66 -64.07 25.91
N SER A 240 93.38 -64.45 25.91
CA SER A 240 92.75 -65.45 26.78
C SER A 240 92.37 -65.00 28.20
N LEU A 241 91.07 -64.94 28.50
CA LEU A 241 90.37 -66.04 29.17
C LEU A 241 88.90 -65.64 29.44
N LEU A 242 88.00 -66.50 28.96
CA LEU A 242 86.64 -66.80 29.46
C LEU A 242 85.63 -65.65 29.61
N ALA A 243 84.60 -65.61 28.76
CA ALA A 243 83.40 -66.44 28.82
C ALA A 243 82.45 -66.05 29.95
N LEU A 244 81.24 -65.64 29.53
CA LEU A 244 79.92 -65.75 30.16
C LEU A 244 79.14 -64.50 29.77
N ASN A 245 78.50 -64.50 28.59
CA ASN A 245 77.19 -65.11 28.35
C ASN A 245 76.06 -64.30 28.97
N SER A 246 74.99 -64.19 28.20
CA SER A 246 73.60 -63.91 28.60
C SER A 246 73.30 -62.50 29.15
N ASN A 247 72.20 -61.83 28.82
CA ASN A 247 71.01 -62.10 28.01
C ASN A 247 70.04 -60.92 28.29
N GLN A 248 69.22 -60.54 27.30
CA GLN A 248 67.91 -59.85 27.46
C GLN A 248 67.91 -58.41 28.02
N SER A 249 67.14 -57.45 27.49
CA SER A 249 66.02 -57.42 26.54
C SER A 249 66.01 -56.09 25.80
#